data_AF-A0A8H4P0H3-F1
#
_entry.id   AF-A0A8H4P0H3-F1
#
_cell.length_a   1.000
_cell.length_b   1.000
_cell.length_c   1.000
_cell.angle_alpha   90.00
_cell.angle_beta   90.00
_cell.angle_gamma   90.00
#
_symmetry.space_group_name_H-M   'P 1'
#
loop_
_entity.id
_entity.type
_entity.pdbx_description
1 polymer ?
#
loop_
_entity_poly.entity_id
_entity_poly.type
_entity_poly.pdbx_seq_one_letter_code
_entity_poly.pdbx_strand_id
1 'polypeptide(L)'
;MTKASEDRLVALAGITHEFSHTIARSLHQNDHWKSFYLSGLWAGDIAVGLLWEIDGAGSDQRVQGFPTWSWASVVQPVVWQQDHRREPSKLEKRAKKLGKFFGAKQTTVNEQKSAANDDLTSDADLKGQVTSTTQFFKPQLNTLVMQGKLLGVIVSGLFDSDSDLDIAANLSGYKIDLKHNLQKGFTPVPETRTREYWRKISLSQFPEMLCGWASIDDPIAGSTSILQDIVASPLMKTAVDFPRFGLGYFLALHQIYNILLLRRVADGSSSFERIGVGRIFGPETVDELKSTKETTFRLV
;
A
#
# COMPACT_ATOMS: atom_id res chain seq x y z
N MET A 1 24.79 24.05 4.46
CA MET A 1 24.65 22.79 3.69
C MET A 1 23.22 22.33 3.87
N THR A 2 22.45 22.19 2.78
CA THR A 2 21.07 21.69 2.80
C THR A 2 21.10 20.17 2.96
N LYS A 3 20.20 19.63 3.78
CA LYS A 3 20.02 18.19 3.95
C LYS A 3 18.63 17.87 3.43
N ALA A 4 18.55 17.41 2.18
CA ALA A 4 17.29 17.25 1.46
C ALA A 4 16.22 16.44 2.24
N SER A 5 16.63 15.43 3.00
CA SER A 5 15.73 14.63 3.85
C SER A 5 15.14 15.43 5.02
N GLU A 6 15.94 16.28 5.67
CA GLU A 6 15.50 17.12 6.78
C GLU A 6 14.70 18.32 6.26
N ASP A 7 15.19 18.98 5.21
CA ASP A 7 14.59 20.19 4.65
C ASP A 7 13.20 19.93 4.04
N ARG A 8 13.00 18.77 3.38
CA ARG A 8 11.69 18.37 2.82
C ARG A 8 10.62 18.24 3.90
N LEU A 9 10.96 17.61 5.02
CA LEU A 9 9.99 17.37 6.11
C LEU A 9 9.64 18.66 6.83
N VAL A 10 10.62 19.55 7.01
CA VAL A 10 10.40 20.89 7.59
C VAL A 10 9.45 21.71 6.71
N ALA A 11 9.65 21.71 5.38
CA ALA A 11 8.76 22.40 4.45
C ALA A 11 7.33 21.85 4.50
N LEU A 12 7.18 20.52 4.61
CA LEU A 12 5.88 19.86 4.69
C LEU A 12 5.14 20.12 6.00
N ALA A 13 5.85 20.34 7.10
CA ALA A 13 5.24 20.60 8.41
C ALA A 13 4.31 21.83 8.38
N GLY A 14 4.76 22.92 7.76
CA GLY A 14 3.96 24.15 7.65
C GLY A 14 2.70 23.95 6.79
N ILE A 15 2.83 23.29 5.65
CA ILE A 15 1.69 22.97 4.76
C ILE A 15 0.69 22.07 5.51
N THR A 16 1.19 21.04 6.18
CA THR A 16 0.35 20.07 6.87
C THR A 16 -0.41 20.69 8.03
N HIS A 17 0.18 21.67 8.72
CA HIS A 17 -0.50 22.42 9.78
C HIS A 17 -1.74 23.15 9.24
N GLU A 18 -1.59 23.91 8.16
CA GLU A 18 -2.68 24.66 7.54
C GLU A 18 -3.78 23.73 6.98
N PHE A 19 -3.39 22.63 6.34
CA PHE A 19 -4.34 21.63 5.84
C PHE A 19 -5.08 20.91 6.95
N SER A 20 -4.40 20.51 8.03
CA SER A 20 -5.03 19.90 9.21
C SER A 20 -6.15 20.79 9.75
N HIS A 21 -5.86 22.09 9.91
CA HIS A 21 -6.85 23.05 10.39
C HIS A 21 -8.04 23.18 9.42
N THR A 22 -7.76 23.20 8.12
CA THR A 22 -8.79 23.36 7.08
C THR A 22 -9.71 22.13 7.03
N ILE A 23 -9.14 20.92 7.07
CA ILE A 23 -9.89 19.65 7.12
C ILE A 23 -10.69 19.56 8.42
N ALA A 24 -10.10 19.93 9.57
CA ALA A 24 -10.80 19.88 10.85
C ALA A 24 -12.04 20.80 10.90
N ARG A 25 -12.02 21.95 10.22
CA ARG A 25 -13.17 22.87 10.12
C ARG A 25 -14.30 22.33 9.25
N SER A 26 -14.01 21.48 8.26
CA SER A 26 -15.02 20.93 7.34
C SER A 26 -15.64 19.62 7.82
N LEU A 27 -15.01 18.94 8.78
CA LEU A 27 -15.49 17.68 9.34
C LEU A 27 -16.46 17.90 10.51
N HIS A 28 -17.42 16.98 10.65
CA HIS A 28 -18.25 16.90 11.84
C HIS A 28 -17.41 16.58 13.09
N GLN A 29 -17.87 17.01 14.27
CA GLN A 29 -17.14 16.81 15.53
C GLN A 29 -16.75 15.35 15.81
N ASN A 30 -17.59 14.40 15.40
CA ASN A 30 -17.32 12.96 15.59
C ASN A 30 -16.25 12.40 14.64
N ASP A 31 -15.83 13.18 13.65
CA ASP A 31 -14.92 12.77 12.57
C ASP A 31 -13.56 13.47 12.63
N HIS A 32 -13.28 14.29 13.64
CA HIS A 32 -12.00 15.00 13.78
C HIS A 32 -10.77 14.10 13.73
N TRP A 33 -10.88 12.84 14.15
CA TRP A 33 -9.79 11.87 14.04
C TRP A 33 -9.30 11.70 12.58
N LYS A 34 -10.15 11.93 11.58
CA LYS A 34 -9.80 11.81 10.16
C LYS A 34 -8.80 12.86 9.68
N SER A 35 -8.70 14.00 10.37
CA SER A 35 -7.72 15.06 10.05
C SER A 35 -6.36 14.83 10.71
N PHE A 36 -6.15 13.72 11.40
CA PHE A 36 -4.85 13.42 12.00
C PHE A 36 -3.84 13.09 10.92
N TYR A 37 -2.71 13.79 10.96
CA TYR A 37 -1.57 13.48 10.14
C TYR A 37 -0.71 12.38 10.80
N LEU A 38 -0.47 11.32 10.05
CA LEU A 38 0.25 10.12 10.45
C LEU A 38 1.45 9.96 9.54
N SER A 39 2.55 10.65 9.85
CA SER A 39 3.84 10.50 9.15
C SER A 39 3.67 10.45 7.63
N GLY A 40 3.14 11.50 7.00
CA GLY A 40 2.91 11.57 5.56
C GLY A 40 1.48 11.24 5.13
N LEU A 41 0.73 10.47 5.91
CA LEU A 41 -0.63 10.04 5.55
C LEU A 41 -1.69 10.77 6.38
N TRP A 42 -2.94 10.75 5.94
CA TRP A 42 -4.05 11.22 6.76
C TRP A 42 -4.82 10.03 7.31
N ALA A 43 -5.24 10.10 8.57
CA ALA A 43 -6.01 9.01 9.18
C ALA A 43 -7.33 8.73 8.43
N GLY A 44 -7.97 9.78 7.91
CA GLY A 44 -9.22 9.67 7.14
C GLY A 44 -9.09 8.95 5.80
N ASP A 45 -7.92 9.04 5.17
CA ASP A 45 -7.63 8.45 3.87
C ASP A 45 -6.70 7.23 3.95
N ILE A 46 -6.37 6.74 5.16
CA ILE A 46 -5.29 5.78 5.39
C ILE A 46 -5.30 4.55 4.48
N ALA A 47 -6.48 3.98 4.19
CA ALA A 47 -6.60 2.81 3.30
C ALA A 47 -6.13 3.08 1.87
N VAL A 48 -6.32 4.32 1.40
CA VAL A 48 -5.90 4.81 0.10
C VAL A 48 -4.48 5.37 0.18
N GLY A 49 -4.21 6.14 1.25
CA GLY A 49 -2.92 6.72 1.56
C GLY A 49 -1.82 5.68 1.56
N LEU A 50 -2.07 4.47 2.08
CA LEU A 50 -1.13 3.34 2.09
C LEU A 50 -0.87 2.69 0.71
N LEU A 51 -1.59 3.05 -0.35
CA LEU A 51 -1.47 2.46 -1.69
C LEU A 51 -0.58 3.29 -2.64
N TRP A 52 0.40 4.03 -2.09
CA TRP A 52 1.47 4.66 -2.87
C TRP A 52 2.47 3.61 -3.37
N GLU A 53 3.16 3.87 -4.47
CA GLU A 53 4.29 3.09 -5.02
C GLU A 53 5.45 4.03 -5.33
N ILE A 54 6.68 3.52 -5.33
CA ILE A 54 7.85 4.28 -5.78
C ILE A 54 7.85 4.36 -7.31
N ASP A 55 8.05 5.57 -7.85
CA ASP A 55 8.12 5.82 -9.29
C ASP A 55 9.58 5.77 -9.78
N GLY A 56 10.02 4.59 -10.22
CA GLY A 56 11.34 4.33 -10.81
C GLY A 56 12.19 3.29 -10.08
N ALA A 57 13.35 2.97 -10.65
CA ALA A 57 14.39 2.20 -9.96
C ALA A 57 15.36 3.17 -9.30
N GLY A 58 15.22 3.35 -8.00
CA GLY A 58 16.35 3.82 -7.21
C GLY A 58 16.51 2.95 -5.98
N SER A 59 17.75 2.57 -5.70
CA SER A 59 18.13 1.77 -4.54
C SER A 59 18.31 2.63 -3.27
N ASP A 60 17.66 3.79 -3.19
CA ASP A 60 17.91 4.69 -2.08
C ASP A 60 17.40 4.06 -0.78
N GLN A 61 18.27 4.11 0.23
CA GLN A 61 17.94 3.62 1.54
C GLN A 61 16.81 4.47 2.14
N ARG A 62 15.86 3.80 2.80
CA ARG A 62 14.80 4.50 3.55
C ARG A 62 15.40 5.44 4.59
N VAL A 63 14.73 6.56 4.82
CA VAL A 63 15.08 7.54 5.86
C VAL A 63 14.92 6.87 7.21
N GLN A 64 16.01 6.77 7.97
CA GLN A 64 16.00 6.12 9.28
C GLN A 64 15.05 6.82 10.25
N GLY A 65 14.40 6.01 11.10
CA GLY A 65 13.46 6.49 12.11
C GLY A 65 12.03 6.73 11.62
N PHE A 66 11.78 6.67 10.30
CA PHE A 66 10.43 6.70 9.74
C PHE A 66 9.84 5.29 9.59
N PRO A 67 8.53 5.13 9.82
CA PRO A 67 7.90 3.83 9.66
C PRO A 67 7.83 3.42 8.19
N THR A 68 7.90 2.12 7.90
CA THR A 68 8.02 1.62 6.51
C THR A 68 6.77 1.89 5.66
N TRP A 69 5.63 2.06 6.31
CA TRP A 69 4.35 2.37 5.67
C TRP A 69 4.17 3.83 5.26
N SER A 70 5.01 4.71 5.80
CA SER A 70 5.01 6.13 5.47
C SER A 70 5.76 6.39 4.17
N TRP A 71 5.18 7.17 3.24
CA TRP A 71 5.95 7.64 2.09
C TRP A 71 7.06 8.62 2.49
N ALA A 72 6.98 9.23 3.67
CA ALA A 72 8.04 10.09 4.18
C ALA A 72 9.31 9.29 4.53
N SER A 73 9.21 7.95 4.61
CA SER A 73 10.37 7.07 4.73
C SER A 73 11.16 6.91 3.42
N VAL A 74 10.66 7.40 2.28
CA VAL A 74 11.36 7.31 0.99
C VAL A 74 11.68 8.70 0.42
N VAL A 75 12.87 8.82 -0.17
CA VAL A 75 13.35 10.07 -0.78
C VAL A 75 12.79 10.23 -2.20
N GLN A 76 12.51 9.12 -2.87
CA GLN A 76 12.07 9.09 -4.26
C GLN A 76 10.63 9.60 -4.45
N PRO A 77 10.30 10.00 -5.68
CA PRO A 77 8.92 10.29 -6.05
C PRO A 77 8.03 9.08 -5.79
N VAL A 78 6.86 9.33 -5.20
CA VAL A 78 5.83 8.33 -5.00
C VAL A 78 4.60 8.68 -5.81
N VAL A 79 3.91 7.67 -6.31
CA VAL A 79 2.65 7.81 -7.03
C VAL A 79 1.59 6.93 -6.40
N TRP A 80 0.32 7.36 -6.43
CA TRP A 80 -0.78 6.55 -5.92
C TRP A 80 -1.39 5.70 -7.03
N GLN A 81 -1.74 4.45 -6.71
CA GLN A 81 -2.36 3.50 -7.65
C GLN A 81 -3.73 3.95 -8.16
N GLN A 82 -4.40 4.83 -7.41
CA GLN A 82 -5.62 5.51 -7.83
C GLN A 82 -5.29 6.99 -7.93
N ASP A 83 -5.53 7.60 -9.09
CA ASP A 83 -5.44 9.04 -9.20
C ASP A 83 -6.73 9.65 -8.65
N HIS A 84 -6.72 10.07 -7.38
CA HIS A 84 -7.88 10.69 -6.73
C HIS A 84 -8.31 12.00 -7.40
N ARG A 85 -7.47 12.56 -8.29
CA ARG A 85 -7.77 13.76 -9.06
C ARG A 85 -8.59 13.46 -10.31
N ARG A 86 -8.67 12.22 -10.75
CA ARG A 86 -9.57 11.82 -11.84
C ARG A 86 -10.96 11.56 -11.28
N GLU A 87 -11.96 12.13 -11.96
CA GLU A 87 -13.37 11.78 -11.77
C GLU A 87 -13.47 10.24 -11.79
N PRO A 88 -13.87 9.60 -10.68
CA PRO A 88 -13.95 8.16 -10.63
C PRO A 88 -14.96 7.72 -11.69
N SER A 89 -14.52 6.82 -12.56
CA SER A 89 -15.41 6.13 -13.48
C SER A 89 -16.60 5.54 -12.70
N LYS A 90 -17.75 5.33 -13.35
CA LYS A 90 -18.93 4.73 -12.71
C LYS A 90 -18.61 3.39 -12.01
N LEU A 91 -17.58 2.68 -12.47
CA LEU A 91 -17.07 1.45 -11.83
C LEU A 91 -16.19 1.71 -10.60
N GLU A 92 -15.30 2.71 -10.63
CA GLU A 92 -14.48 3.10 -9.47
C GLU A 92 -15.33 3.60 -8.28
N LYS A 93 -16.53 4.14 -8.56
CA LYS A 93 -17.52 4.49 -7.52
C LYS A 93 -17.99 3.30 -6.68
N ARG A 94 -17.65 2.05 -7.06
CA ARG A 94 -17.94 0.83 -6.29
C ARG A 94 -16.77 0.35 -5.41
N ALA A 95 -15.70 1.13 -5.28
CA ALA A 95 -14.58 0.76 -4.43
C ALA A 95 -15.04 0.58 -2.97
N LYS A 96 -14.77 -0.59 -2.38
CA LYS A 96 -15.15 -0.93 -1.00
C LYS A 96 -13.88 -1.14 -0.17
N LYS A 97 -13.77 -0.44 0.97
CA LYS A 97 -12.73 -0.69 1.97
C LYS A 97 -12.94 -2.07 2.59
N LEU A 98 -11.87 -2.86 2.70
CA LEU A 98 -11.89 -4.21 3.27
C LEU A 98 -11.24 -4.26 4.66
N GLY A 99 -10.21 -3.45 4.89
CA GLY A 99 -9.57 -3.34 6.20
C GLY A 99 -10.23 -2.28 7.08
N LYS A 100 -10.05 -2.44 8.40
CA LYS A 100 -10.38 -1.42 9.40
C LYS A 100 -9.10 -0.84 9.97
N PHE A 101 -9.11 0.47 10.17
CA PHE A 101 -8.07 1.19 10.88
C PHE A 101 -8.59 1.48 12.28
N PHE A 102 -7.86 1.02 13.29
CA PHE A 102 -8.21 1.28 14.70
C PHE A 102 -7.54 2.54 15.22
N GLY A 103 -6.39 2.91 14.67
CA GLY A 103 -5.66 4.08 15.08
C GLY A 103 -4.15 3.86 15.00
N ALA A 104 -3.40 4.72 15.67
CA ALA A 104 -1.95 4.73 15.60
C ALA A 104 -1.37 4.96 16.99
N LYS A 105 -0.23 4.31 17.28
CA LYS A 105 0.46 4.46 18.56
C LYS A 105 1.97 4.49 18.38
N GLN A 106 2.66 4.93 19.42
CA GLN A 106 4.09 4.78 19.56
C GLN A 106 4.40 3.40 20.12
N THR A 107 5.34 2.68 19.51
CA THR A 107 5.82 1.39 20.01
C THR A 107 7.34 1.36 20.11
N THR A 108 7.84 0.57 21.05
CA THR A 108 9.27 0.25 21.16
C THR A 108 9.66 -0.91 20.25
N VAL A 109 10.94 -1.01 19.88
CA VAL A 109 11.45 -2.13 19.05
C VAL A 109 11.16 -3.49 19.69
N ASN A 110 11.19 -3.57 21.02
CA ASN A 110 10.88 -4.81 21.75
C ASN A 110 9.40 -5.19 21.65
N GLU A 111 8.49 -4.22 21.74
CA GLU A 111 7.06 -4.45 21.52
C GLU A 111 6.75 -4.90 20.09
N GLN A 112 7.48 -4.36 19.11
CA GLN A 112 7.31 -4.73 17.71
C GLN A 112 7.74 -6.18 17.45
N LYS A 113 8.81 -6.64 18.12
CA LYS A 113 9.33 -8.02 18.00
C LYS A 113 8.62 -9.03 18.90
N SER A 114 7.81 -8.58 19.85
CA SER A 114 7.11 -9.47 20.78
C SER A 114 6.08 -10.34 20.07
N ALA A 115 6.02 -11.61 20.46
CA ALA A 115 4.96 -12.54 20.06
C ALA A 115 3.73 -12.50 21.00
N ALA A 116 3.74 -11.61 22.00
CA ALA A 116 2.65 -11.52 22.96
C ALA A 116 1.32 -11.12 22.30
N ASN A 117 0.25 -11.84 22.64
CA ASN A 117 -1.13 -11.54 22.27
C ASN A 117 -1.69 -10.42 23.15
N ASP A 118 -1.01 -9.29 23.21
CA ASP A 118 -1.57 -8.10 23.86
C ASP A 118 -2.76 -7.60 23.05
N ASP A 119 -3.73 -6.98 23.73
CA ASP A 119 -4.76 -6.22 23.03
C ASP A 119 -4.07 -5.14 22.19
N LEU A 120 -4.05 -5.35 20.87
CA LEU A 120 -3.37 -4.45 19.95
C LEU A 120 -4.06 -3.08 19.88
N THR A 121 -5.30 -2.96 20.38
CA THR A 121 -6.17 -1.79 20.22
C THR A 121 -6.19 -0.83 21.40
N SER A 122 -5.76 -1.26 22.60
CA SER A 122 -5.93 -0.53 23.87
C SER A 122 -5.51 0.94 23.82
N ASP A 123 -4.37 1.22 23.17
CA ASP A 123 -3.75 2.55 23.14
C ASP A 123 -3.68 3.15 21.73
N ALA A 124 -4.35 2.52 20.76
CA ALA A 124 -4.28 2.95 19.36
C ALA A 124 -5.28 4.06 19.02
N ASP A 125 -6.38 4.17 19.77
CA ASP A 125 -7.48 5.07 19.41
C ASP A 125 -7.03 6.54 19.40
N LEU A 126 -7.26 7.18 18.25
CA LEU A 126 -6.96 8.59 18.03
C LEU A 126 -8.12 9.50 18.45
N LYS A 127 -9.30 8.96 18.77
CA LYS A 127 -10.45 9.76 19.20
C LYS A 127 -10.14 10.50 20.50
N GLY A 128 -10.44 11.80 20.50
CA GLY A 128 -10.24 12.68 21.66
C GLY A 128 -8.78 13.13 21.88
N GLN A 129 -7.83 12.66 21.08
CA GLN A 129 -6.47 13.20 21.12
C GLN A 129 -6.43 14.61 20.51
N VAL A 130 -5.50 15.44 20.97
CA VAL A 130 -5.23 16.77 20.41
C VAL A 130 -3.85 16.74 19.78
N THR A 131 -3.77 16.99 18.47
CA THR A 131 -2.49 17.02 17.76
C THR A 131 -1.68 18.25 18.16
N SER A 132 -0.52 18.03 18.78
CA SER A 132 0.50 19.08 18.93
C SER A 132 1.19 19.32 17.60
N THR A 133 1.41 20.60 17.25
CA THR A 133 2.11 21.01 16.02
C THR A 133 3.57 20.54 15.93
N THR A 134 4.12 20.00 17.03
CA THR A 134 5.48 19.45 17.08
C THR A 134 5.61 18.04 16.45
N GLN A 135 4.49 17.42 16.07
CA GLN A 135 4.39 16.05 15.53
C GLN A 135 5.06 15.82 14.16
N PHE A 136 5.45 16.90 13.45
CA PHE A 136 5.93 16.80 12.07
C PHE A 136 7.42 16.52 11.92
N PHE A 137 8.24 16.73 12.97
CA PHE A 137 9.70 16.62 12.88
C PHE A 137 10.23 15.24 13.30
N LYS A 138 9.51 14.54 14.16
CA LYS A 138 9.79 13.17 14.56
C LYS A 138 8.48 12.38 14.52
N PRO A 139 8.43 11.23 13.84
CA PRO A 139 7.24 10.38 13.89
C PRO A 139 7.00 9.97 15.33
N GLN A 140 6.02 10.63 15.98
CA GLN A 140 5.59 10.28 17.34
C GLN A 140 4.81 8.97 17.32
N LEU A 141 4.13 8.70 16.20
CA LEU A 141 3.42 7.46 15.95
C LEU A 141 4.19 6.71 14.87
N ASN A 142 4.79 5.59 15.25
CA ASN A 142 5.53 4.71 14.36
C ASN A 142 4.76 3.41 14.05
N THR A 143 3.53 3.27 14.56
CA THR A 143 2.75 2.04 14.37
C THR A 143 1.30 2.34 14.05
N LEU A 144 0.80 1.75 12.96
CA LEU A 144 -0.63 1.70 12.66
C LEU A 144 -1.21 0.39 13.16
N VAL A 145 -2.38 0.44 13.80
CA VAL A 145 -3.12 -0.76 14.19
C VAL A 145 -4.27 -0.95 13.22
N MET A 146 -4.25 -2.09 12.54
CA MET A 146 -5.18 -2.42 11.47
C MET A 146 -5.83 -3.78 11.73
N GLN A 147 -7.01 -3.97 11.18
CA GLN A 147 -7.66 -5.28 11.08
C GLN A 147 -7.98 -5.57 9.63
N GLY A 148 -7.69 -6.80 9.22
CA GLY A 148 -7.94 -7.25 7.86
C GLY A 148 -7.58 -8.72 7.70
N LYS A 149 -7.67 -9.21 6.48
CA LYS A 149 -7.27 -10.57 6.12
C LYS A 149 -5.83 -10.54 5.60
N LEU A 150 -5.04 -11.53 5.99
CA LEU A 150 -3.65 -11.70 5.54
C LEU A 150 -3.58 -12.98 4.71
N LEU A 151 -3.27 -12.84 3.43
CA LEU A 151 -3.17 -13.95 2.48
C LEU A 151 -1.70 -14.29 2.26
N GLY A 152 -1.32 -15.57 2.34
CA GLY A 152 0.02 -16.00 1.94
C GLY A 152 0.22 -15.82 0.43
N VAL A 153 1.27 -15.10 0.04
CA VAL A 153 1.61 -14.88 -1.36
C VAL A 153 3.08 -15.17 -1.65
N ILE A 154 3.36 -15.51 -2.90
CA ILE A 154 4.71 -15.64 -3.44
C ILE A 154 4.90 -14.48 -4.42
N VAL A 155 5.90 -13.65 -4.17
CA VAL A 155 6.30 -12.61 -5.12
C VAL A 155 7.48 -13.15 -5.92
N SER A 156 7.21 -13.49 -7.16
CA SER A 156 8.20 -14.06 -8.08
C SER A 156 9.00 -12.96 -8.79
N GLY A 157 9.76 -13.34 -9.82
CA GLY A 157 10.53 -12.42 -10.64
C GLY A 157 9.67 -11.45 -11.48
N LEU A 158 10.38 -10.69 -12.31
CA LEU A 158 9.79 -9.80 -13.31
C LEU A 158 8.94 -10.60 -14.32
N PHE A 159 8.11 -9.90 -15.07
CA PHE A 159 7.36 -10.48 -16.18
C PHE A 159 8.33 -10.85 -17.31
N ASP A 160 8.29 -12.12 -17.73
CA ASP A 160 9.19 -12.64 -18.78
C ASP A 160 8.71 -12.27 -20.19
N SER A 161 7.44 -11.88 -20.32
CA SER A 161 6.81 -11.49 -21.58
C SER A 161 5.93 -10.25 -21.41
N ASP A 162 5.94 -9.39 -22.43
CA ASP A 162 5.02 -8.25 -22.52
C ASP A 162 3.55 -8.71 -22.44
N SER A 163 3.27 -9.91 -22.95
CA SER A 163 1.94 -10.53 -22.90
C SER A 163 1.44 -10.73 -21.47
N ASP A 164 2.26 -11.30 -20.58
CA ASP A 164 1.85 -11.55 -19.19
C ASP A 164 1.70 -10.25 -18.40
N LEU A 165 2.57 -9.27 -18.66
CA LEU A 165 2.46 -7.94 -18.09
C LEU A 165 1.18 -7.24 -18.55
N ASP A 166 0.87 -7.33 -19.85
CA ASP A 166 -0.34 -6.79 -20.43
C ASP A 166 -1.59 -7.45 -19.84
N ILE A 167 -1.56 -8.77 -19.66
CA ILE A 167 -2.63 -9.53 -19.00
C ILE A 167 -2.81 -9.01 -17.56
N ALA A 168 -1.75 -8.94 -16.76
CA ALA A 168 -1.83 -8.49 -15.37
C ALA A 168 -2.33 -7.03 -15.23
N ALA A 169 -1.84 -6.13 -16.08
CA ALA A 169 -2.26 -4.74 -16.08
C ALA A 169 -3.73 -4.59 -16.50
N ASN A 170 -4.13 -5.22 -17.59
CA ASN A 170 -5.49 -5.16 -18.10
C ASN A 170 -6.50 -5.76 -17.13
N LEU A 171 -6.22 -6.95 -16.59
CA LEU A 171 -7.08 -7.61 -15.60
C LEU A 171 -7.15 -6.82 -14.30
N SER A 172 -6.08 -6.14 -13.90
CA SER A 172 -6.13 -5.29 -12.72
C SER A 172 -6.81 -3.94 -12.96
N GLY A 173 -7.43 -3.72 -14.14
CA GLY A 173 -8.10 -2.47 -14.50
C GLY A 173 -7.13 -1.29 -14.66
N TYR A 174 -5.84 -1.60 -14.78
CA TYR A 174 -4.80 -0.62 -14.93
C TYR A 174 -4.63 -0.32 -16.42
N LYS A 175 -5.16 0.83 -16.87
CA LYS A 175 -5.05 1.22 -18.28
C LYS A 175 -3.56 1.34 -18.64
N ILE A 176 -3.10 0.47 -19.55
CA ILE A 176 -1.80 0.61 -20.19
C ILE A 176 -1.92 1.73 -21.19
N ASP A 177 -1.11 2.77 -21.03
CA ASP A 177 -1.02 3.77 -22.09
C ASP A 177 -0.26 3.10 -23.24
N LEU A 178 -0.98 2.70 -24.30
CA LEU A 178 -0.53 1.85 -25.42
C LEU A 178 0.76 2.32 -26.11
N LYS A 179 1.23 3.53 -25.82
CA LYS A 179 2.46 4.09 -26.37
C LYS A 179 3.76 3.59 -25.71
N HIS A 180 3.70 2.77 -24.65
CA HIS A 180 4.86 2.50 -23.77
C HIS A 180 5.16 1.02 -23.51
N ASN A 181 4.84 0.13 -24.45
CA ASN A 181 5.43 -1.21 -24.42
C ASN A 181 6.96 -1.10 -24.50
N LEU A 182 7.64 -2.06 -23.85
CA LEU A 182 9.07 -2.16 -23.54
C LEU A 182 10.02 -2.16 -24.76
N GLN A 183 9.81 -1.26 -25.74
CA GLN A 183 10.77 -1.04 -26.81
C GLN A 183 11.98 -0.31 -26.25
N LYS A 184 13.07 -1.07 -26.08
CA LYS A 184 14.42 -0.56 -25.84
C LYS A 184 14.69 0.63 -26.77
N GLY A 185 14.90 1.82 -26.20
CA GLY A 185 15.38 3.00 -26.92
C GLY A 185 14.46 4.21 -26.96
N PHE A 186 13.26 4.17 -26.36
CA PHE A 186 12.45 5.38 -26.21
C PHE A 186 12.82 6.15 -24.94
N THR A 187 13.00 7.46 -25.08
CA THR A 187 13.10 8.38 -23.95
C THR A 187 11.80 8.33 -23.14
N PRO A 188 11.86 8.14 -21.80
CA PRO A 188 10.67 8.14 -20.97
C PRO A 188 9.92 9.46 -21.16
N VAL A 189 8.64 9.37 -21.55
CA VAL A 189 7.77 10.55 -21.53
C VAL A 189 7.57 10.92 -20.06
N PRO A 190 7.77 12.18 -19.64
CA PRO A 190 7.73 12.61 -18.23
C PRO A 190 6.42 12.35 -17.46
N GLU A 191 5.43 11.71 -18.08
CA GLU A 191 4.09 11.47 -17.52
C GLU A 191 3.69 9.98 -17.50
N THR A 192 4.57 9.07 -17.93
CA THR A 192 4.23 7.65 -18.10
C THR A 192 5.02 6.75 -17.15
N ARG A 193 4.29 5.99 -16.32
CA ARG A 193 4.85 5.10 -15.29
C ARG A 193 5.53 3.88 -15.93
N THR A 194 6.83 3.67 -15.66
CA THR A 194 7.52 2.46 -16.13
C THR A 194 7.14 1.27 -15.23
N ARG A 195 6.59 0.22 -15.84
CA ARG A 195 6.13 -1.01 -15.16
C ARG A 195 7.16 -2.13 -15.22
N GLU A 196 8.36 -1.79 -15.66
CA GLU A 196 9.50 -2.67 -15.83
C GLU A 196 9.94 -3.33 -14.51
N TYR A 197 9.53 -2.77 -13.36
CA TYR A 197 9.82 -3.29 -12.03
C TYR A 197 8.67 -4.07 -11.40
N TRP A 198 7.55 -4.24 -12.10
CA TRP A 198 6.46 -5.05 -11.59
C TRP A 198 6.85 -6.52 -11.52
N ARG A 199 6.45 -7.15 -10.43
CA ARG A 199 6.73 -8.56 -10.15
C ARG A 199 5.45 -9.37 -10.15
N LYS A 200 5.55 -10.63 -10.58
CA LYS A 200 4.44 -11.57 -10.58
C LYS A 200 4.05 -11.95 -9.16
N ILE A 201 2.75 -11.96 -8.86
CA ILE A 201 2.21 -12.50 -7.61
C ILE A 201 1.45 -13.79 -7.90
N SER A 202 1.72 -14.82 -7.11
CA SER A 202 0.87 -16.00 -6.97
C SER A 202 0.44 -16.18 -5.51
N LEU A 203 -0.67 -16.88 -5.29
CA LEU A 203 -1.05 -17.30 -3.94
C LEU A 203 -0.15 -18.46 -3.50
N SER A 204 0.21 -18.53 -2.22
CA SER A 204 1.08 -19.62 -1.72
C SER A 204 0.48 -21.01 -1.95
N GLN A 205 -0.84 -21.13 -2.01
CA GLN A 205 -1.54 -22.38 -2.29
C GLN A 205 -1.55 -22.76 -3.78
N PHE A 206 -1.32 -21.79 -4.67
CA PHE A 206 -1.38 -21.93 -6.14
C PHE A 206 -0.15 -21.27 -6.77
N PRO A 207 1.07 -21.76 -6.46
CA PRO A 207 2.32 -21.07 -6.81
C PRO A 207 2.52 -20.88 -8.32
N GLU A 208 1.93 -21.75 -9.14
CA GLU A 208 1.98 -21.73 -10.61
C GLU A 208 1.03 -20.73 -11.26
N MET A 209 0.05 -20.22 -10.50
CA MET A 209 -1.00 -19.37 -11.05
C MET A 209 -0.66 -17.88 -10.89
N LEU A 210 -0.71 -17.12 -11.99
CA LEU A 210 -0.61 -15.67 -11.93
C LEU A 210 -1.89 -15.07 -11.32
N CYS A 211 -1.80 -14.64 -10.08
CA CYS A 211 -2.91 -14.04 -9.35
C CYS A 211 -2.83 -12.51 -9.28
N GLY A 212 -1.73 -11.90 -9.73
CA GLY A 212 -1.57 -10.45 -9.60
C GLY A 212 -0.19 -9.92 -9.95
N TRP A 213 0.03 -8.66 -9.56
CA TRP A 213 1.30 -7.97 -9.70
C TRP A 213 1.66 -7.17 -8.43
N ALA A 214 2.96 -6.99 -8.21
CA ALA A 214 3.56 -6.27 -7.09
C ALA A 214 4.49 -5.16 -7.59
N SER A 215 4.45 -4.00 -6.94
CA SER A 215 5.53 -3.01 -6.93
C SER A 215 6.21 -3.07 -5.55
N ILE A 216 7.52 -3.31 -5.55
CA ILE A 216 8.30 -3.53 -4.32
C ILE A 216 9.10 -2.28 -4.00
N ASP A 217 8.87 -1.75 -2.80
CA ASP A 217 9.52 -0.54 -2.29
C ASP A 217 10.91 -0.83 -1.68
N ASP A 218 11.09 -2.04 -1.15
CA ASP A 218 12.31 -2.45 -0.44
C ASP A 218 13.39 -2.87 -1.45
N PRO A 219 14.56 -2.19 -1.51
CA PRO A 219 15.62 -2.52 -2.47
C PRO A 219 16.24 -3.89 -2.25
N ILE A 220 16.28 -4.39 -1.00
CA ILE A 220 16.75 -5.74 -0.67
C ILE A 220 15.73 -6.76 -1.18
N ALA A 221 14.45 -6.54 -0.87
CA ALA A 221 13.36 -7.38 -1.39
C ALA A 221 13.34 -7.37 -2.94
N GLY A 222 13.59 -6.21 -3.54
CA GLY A 222 13.64 -5.97 -4.98
C GLY A 222 14.82 -6.60 -5.70
N SER A 223 15.84 -7.09 -4.96
CA SER A 223 16.98 -7.83 -5.54
C SER A 223 16.82 -9.35 -5.49
N THR A 224 15.90 -9.86 -4.67
CA THR A 224 15.67 -11.30 -4.53
C THR A 224 14.85 -11.81 -5.71
N SER A 225 15.17 -12.96 -6.29
CA SER A 225 14.41 -13.52 -7.42
C SER A 225 12.99 -13.97 -7.03
N ILE A 226 12.84 -14.51 -5.83
CA ILE A 226 11.57 -14.98 -5.26
C ILE A 226 11.52 -14.58 -3.78
N LEU A 227 10.46 -13.90 -3.37
CA LEU A 227 10.21 -13.58 -1.97
C LEU A 227 9.20 -14.57 -1.39
N GLN A 228 9.65 -15.30 -0.37
CA GLN A 228 8.82 -16.18 0.46
C GLN A 228 8.44 -15.47 1.77
N ASP A 229 7.49 -16.04 2.51
CA ASP A 229 6.99 -15.51 3.79
C ASP A 229 6.40 -14.09 3.71
N ILE A 230 5.89 -13.72 2.53
CA ILE A 230 5.18 -12.48 2.31
C ILE A 230 3.68 -12.72 2.48
N VAL A 231 3.02 -11.76 3.14
CA VAL A 231 1.57 -11.75 3.20
C VAL A 231 1.00 -10.53 2.49
N ALA A 232 -0.08 -10.73 1.76
CA ALA A 232 -0.86 -9.68 1.14
C ALA A 232 -2.03 -9.31 2.04
N SER A 233 -2.20 -8.01 2.32
CA SER A 233 -3.35 -7.47 3.05
C SER A 233 -4.24 -6.65 2.11
N PRO A 234 -5.38 -7.17 1.65
CA PRO A 234 -6.34 -6.41 0.85
C PRO A 234 -6.92 -5.21 1.61
N LEU A 235 -6.69 -4.00 1.08
CA LEU A 235 -7.23 -2.77 1.65
C LEU A 235 -8.52 -2.32 0.97
N MET A 236 -8.58 -2.49 -0.35
CA MET A 236 -9.68 -2.02 -1.18
C MET A 236 -10.06 -3.05 -2.23
N LYS A 237 -11.36 -3.20 -2.45
CA LYS A 237 -11.95 -4.01 -3.50
C LYS A 237 -12.57 -3.11 -4.56
N THR A 238 -12.28 -3.38 -5.82
CA THR A 238 -12.88 -2.66 -6.96
C THR A 238 -13.39 -3.68 -7.99
N ALA A 239 -14.43 -3.31 -8.72
CA ALA A 239 -14.87 -4.08 -9.88
C ALA A 239 -14.22 -3.49 -11.14
N VAL A 240 -13.67 -4.35 -11.99
CA VAL A 240 -13.09 -3.97 -13.28
C VAL A 240 -13.95 -4.55 -14.37
N ASP A 241 -14.19 -3.74 -15.41
CA ASP A 241 -14.79 -4.20 -16.66
C ASP A 241 -13.67 -4.62 -17.61
N PHE A 242 -13.69 -5.88 -18.01
CA PHE A 242 -12.75 -6.41 -18.97
C PHE A 242 -13.51 -6.96 -20.18
N PRO A 243 -13.32 -6.38 -21.38
CA PRO A 243 -14.17 -6.64 -22.55
C PRO A 243 -13.96 -8.02 -23.20
N ARG A 244 -13.31 -8.98 -22.52
CA ARG A 244 -13.04 -10.33 -23.05
C ARG A 244 -13.25 -11.39 -21.97
N PHE A 245 -13.74 -12.56 -22.38
CA PHE A 245 -13.76 -13.76 -21.55
C PHE A 245 -12.31 -14.19 -21.28
N GLY A 246 -11.91 -14.22 -20.01
CA GLY A 246 -10.57 -14.61 -19.57
C GLY A 246 -10.57 -15.04 -18.10
N LEU A 247 -9.62 -15.89 -17.71
CA LEU A 247 -9.48 -16.44 -16.35
C LEU A 247 -10.68 -17.25 -15.81
N GLY A 248 -11.46 -17.89 -16.69
CA GLY A 248 -12.59 -18.73 -16.26
C GLY A 248 -13.83 -17.97 -15.76
N TYR A 249 -13.86 -16.63 -15.86
CA TYR A 249 -15.06 -15.86 -15.56
C TYR A 249 -16.06 -15.90 -16.72
N PHE A 250 -17.31 -16.25 -16.42
CA PHE A 250 -18.44 -16.17 -17.36
C PHE A 250 -18.96 -14.74 -17.58
N LEU A 251 -18.56 -13.79 -16.73
CA LEU A 251 -19.00 -12.39 -16.79
C LEU A 251 -17.80 -11.47 -17.07
N ALA A 252 -18.05 -10.40 -17.83
CA ALA A 252 -17.06 -9.36 -18.15
C ALA A 252 -16.63 -8.51 -16.93
N LEU A 253 -17.28 -8.70 -15.78
CA LEU A 253 -16.97 -8.00 -14.54
C LEU A 253 -16.30 -8.94 -13.55
N HIS A 254 -15.07 -8.63 -13.17
CA HIS A 254 -14.37 -9.35 -12.11
C HIS A 254 -13.86 -8.41 -11.01
N GLN A 255 -13.49 -9.03 -9.89
CA GLN A 255 -13.08 -8.32 -8.68
C GLN A 255 -11.56 -8.24 -8.63
N ILE A 256 -11.08 -7.04 -8.32
CA ILE A 256 -9.67 -6.79 -8.03
C ILE A 256 -9.53 -6.31 -6.59
N TYR A 257 -8.37 -6.58 -6.02
CA TYR A 257 -8.03 -6.21 -4.66
C TYR A 257 -6.71 -5.44 -4.68
N ASN A 258 -6.74 -4.18 -4.23
CA ASN A 258 -5.52 -3.42 -3.99
C ASN A 258 -4.97 -3.87 -2.64
N ILE A 259 -3.72 -4.31 -2.63
CA ILE A 259 -3.09 -4.97 -1.49
C ILE A 259 -1.86 -4.20 -1.01
N LEU A 260 -1.59 -4.31 0.30
CA LEU A 260 -0.26 -4.12 0.85
C LEU A 260 0.50 -5.43 0.85
N LEU A 261 1.78 -5.37 0.50
CA LEU A 261 2.70 -6.47 0.67
C LEU A 261 3.46 -6.25 1.97
N LEU A 262 3.39 -7.24 2.84
CA LEU A 262 3.84 -7.15 4.21
C LEU A 262 4.87 -8.24 4.49
N ARG A 263 5.95 -7.87 5.18
CA ARG A 263 6.93 -8.80 5.75
C ARG A 263 6.82 -8.77 7.27
N ARG A 264 6.83 -9.93 7.90
CA ARG A 264 6.78 -10.02 9.36
C ARG A 264 8.10 -9.54 9.97
N VAL A 265 8.03 -8.75 11.04
CA VAL A 265 9.23 -8.21 11.73
C VAL A 265 10.02 -9.32 12.44
N ALA A 266 9.31 -10.25 13.09
CA ALA A 266 9.87 -11.39 13.78
C ALA A 266 8.88 -12.56 13.79
N ASP A 267 9.37 -13.79 13.84
CA ASP A 267 8.52 -14.98 13.88
C ASP A 267 7.52 -14.93 15.04
N GLY A 268 6.25 -15.21 14.73
CA GLY A 268 5.15 -15.13 15.70
C GLY A 268 4.70 -13.72 16.09
N SER A 269 5.42 -12.65 15.74
CA SER A 269 5.00 -11.28 16.03
C SER A 269 3.81 -10.85 15.17
N SER A 270 2.92 -10.02 15.71
CA SER A 270 1.79 -9.41 14.96
C SER A 270 2.18 -8.10 14.27
N SER A 271 3.49 -7.83 14.12
CA SER A 271 4.03 -6.61 13.53
C SER A 271 4.61 -6.90 12.15
N PHE A 272 4.34 -6.00 11.22
CA PHE A 272 4.72 -6.12 9.83
C PHE A 272 5.33 -4.83 9.31
N GLU A 273 6.35 -4.98 8.48
CA GLU A 273 6.88 -3.93 7.63
C GLU A 273 6.15 -3.95 6.29
N ARG A 274 5.86 -2.78 5.74
CA ARG A 274 5.42 -2.65 4.36
C ARG A 274 6.63 -2.78 3.45
N ILE A 275 6.59 -3.75 2.54
CA ILE A 275 7.63 -3.95 1.52
C ILE A 275 7.18 -3.57 0.11
N GLY A 276 5.88 -3.30 -0.09
CA GLY A 276 5.35 -2.94 -1.39
C GLY A 276 3.83 -2.85 -1.42
N VAL A 277 3.31 -2.65 -2.62
CA VAL A 277 1.88 -2.62 -2.94
C VAL A 277 1.62 -3.44 -4.19
N GLY A 278 0.36 -3.74 -4.46
CA GLY A 278 0.03 -4.49 -5.67
C GLY A 278 -1.45 -4.63 -5.89
N ARG A 279 -1.79 -5.47 -6.87
CA ARG A 279 -3.16 -5.89 -7.11
C ARG A 279 -3.21 -7.40 -7.30
N ILE A 280 -4.20 -8.02 -6.69
CA ILE A 280 -4.54 -9.43 -6.90
C ILE A 280 -5.97 -9.58 -7.41
N PHE A 281 -6.21 -10.64 -8.16
CA PHE A 281 -7.45 -10.97 -8.84
C PHE A 281 -7.57 -12.49 -9.01
N GLY A 282 -8.65 -12.95 -9.64
CA GLY A 282 -8.89 -14.38 -9.89
C GLY A 282 -9.83 -15.04 -8.87
N PRO A 283 -10.53 -16.12 -9.26
CA PRO A 283 -11.50 -16.79 -8.40
C PRO A 283 -10.85 -17.42 -7.17
N GLU A 284 -9.63 -17.92 -7.29
CA GLU A 284 -8.83 -18.51 -6.21
C GLU A 284 -8.57 -17.47 -5.11
N THR A 285 -8.24 -16.23 -5.50
CA THR A 285 -8.09 -15.10 -4.57
C THR A 285 -9.40 -14.80 -3.83
N VAL A 286 -10.53 -14.86 -4.54
CA VAL A 286 -11.84 -14.61 -3.93
C VAL A 286 -12.17 -15.67 -2.90
N ASP A 287 -11.89 -16.93 -3.20
CA ASP A 287 -12.20 -18.06 -2.32
C ASP A 287 -11.26 -18.12 -1.12
N GLU A 288 -9.97 -17.88 -1.32
CA GLU A 288 -9.00 -17.76 -0.22
C GLU A 288 -9.32 -16.56 0.69
N LEU A 289 -9.78 -15.44 0.12
CA LEU A 289 -10.24 -14.32 0.92
C LEU A 289 -11.50 -14.66 1.71
N LYS A 290 -12.40 -15.52 1.22
CA LYS A 290 -13.59 -15.94 1.99
C LYS A 290 -13.20 -16.86 3.14
N SER A 291 -12.29 -17.81 2.92
CA SER A 291 -11.84 -18.80 3.91
C SER A 291 -10.98 -18.17 5.02
N THR A 292 -10.20 -17.14 4.67
CA THR A 292 -9.27 -16.48 5.61
C THR A 292 -10.01 -15.70 6.70
N LYS A 293 -9.58 -15.86 7.96
CA LYS A 293 -10.11 -15.10 9.10
C LYS A 293 -9.51 -13.70 9.15
N GLU A 294 -10.30 -12.73 9.62
CA GLU A 294 -9.76 -11.40 9.94
C GLU A 294 -8.85 -11.49 11.16
N THR A 295 -7.74 -10.76 11.12
CA THR A 295 -6.80 -10.60 12.23
C THR A 295 -6.48 -9.14 12.43
N THR A 296 -6.17 -8.78 13.67
CA THR A 296 -5.60 -7.47 14.00
C THR A 296 -4.08 -7.58 13.90
N PHE A 297 -3.42 -6.57 13.35
CA PHE A 297 -1.98 -6.52 13.18
C PHE A 297 -1.46 -5.07 13.27
N ARG A 298 -0.14 -4.95 13.48
CA ARG A 298 0.60 -3.69 13.55
C ARG A 298 1.40 -3.49 12.27
N LEU A 299 1.34 -2.30 11.69
CA LEU A 299 2.21 -1.88 10.59
C LEU A 299 3.25 -0.92 11.15
N VAL A 300 4.54 -1.23 10.98
CA VAL A 300 5.67 -0.50 11.61
C VAL A 300 6.60 0.14 10.60
#